data_AF-A0A432DVN0-F1
#
_entry.id   AF-A0A432DVN0-F1
#
_cell.length_a   1.000
_cell.length_b   1.000
_cell.length_c   1.000
_cell.angle_alpha   90.00
_cell.angle_beta   90.00
_cell.angle_gamma   90.00
#
_symmetry.space_group_name_H-M   'P 1'
#
loop_
_entity.id
_entity.type
_entity.pdbx_description
1 polymer ?
#
loop_
_entity_poly.entity_id
_entity_poly.type
_entity_poly.pdbx_seq_one_letter_code
_entity_poly.pdbx_strand_id
1 'polypeptide(L)'
;MTVETTKALEDEIVEHSKKNESFGAIFSSCTGAFKEAIDRAKIELPAGQLKHVLRHTFASHFMINGGNILTLQKVLGHQDLKTTMRYAHLSPEHLEAARILNPISALTVG
;
A
#
# COMPACT_ATOMS: atom_id res chain seq x y z
N MET A 1 2.45 -0.44 -12.95
CA MET A 1 1.14 -0.18 -12.32
C MET A 1 1.40 0.73 -11.14
N THR A 2 1.30 2.04 -11.36
CA THR A 2 1.52 3.06 -10.33
C THR A 2 0.23 3.24 -9.54
N VAL A 3 0.33 3.25 -8.20
CA VAL A 3 -0.72 3.87 -7.37
C VAL A 3 -0.80 5.31 -7.87
N GLU A 4 -1.98 5.80 -8.24
CA GLU A 4 -2.11 7.13 -8.83
C GLU A 4 -1.59 8.18 -7.82
N THR A 5 -0.36 8.63 -8.04
CA THR A 5 0.21 9.78 -7.37
C THR A 5 -0.39 11.01 -8.03
N THR A 6 -0.70 12.03 -7.24
CA THR A 6 -1.16 13.30 -7.81
C THR A 6 -0.06 13.85 -8.72
N LYS A 7 -0.45 14.42 -9.86
CA LYS A 7 0.52 15.06 -10.78
C LYS A 7 1.41 16.08 -10.06
N ALA A 8 0.85 16.78 -9.08
CA ALA A 8 1.59 17.70 -8.22
C ALA A 8 2.75 17.02 -7.46
N LEU A 9 2.53 15.82 -6.90
CA LEU A 9 3.57 15.07 -6.20
C LEU A 9 4.64 14.56 -7.18
N GLU A 10 4.25 14.14 -8.37
CA GLU A 10 5.19 13.75 -9.43
C GLU A 10 6.08 14.93 -9.83
N ASP A 11 5.49 16.09 -10.08
CA ASP A 11 6.20 17.32 -10.43
C ASP A 11 7.20 17.71 -9.32
N GLU A 12 6.79 17.65 -8.05
CA GLU A 12 7.66 17.94 -6.89
C GLU A 12 8.87 17.00 -6.82
N ILE A 13 8.65 15.70 -7.03
CA ILE A 13 9.73 14.70 -7.00
C ILE A 13 10.72 14.93 -8.15
N VAL A 14 10.22 15.24 -9.35
CA VAL A 14 11.05 15.54 -10.52
C VAL A 14 11.85 16.81 -10.31
N GLU A 15 11.27 17.86 -9.74
CA GLU A 15 12.00 19.08 -9.38
C GLU A 15 13.10 18.83 -8.35
N HIS A 16 12.83 18.02 -7.32
CA HIS A 16 13.82 17.65 -6.32
C HIS A 16 15.01 16.91 -6.95
N SER A 17 14.75 16.00 -7.88
CA SER A 17 15.77 15.26 -8.63
C SER A 17 16.66 16.20 -9.47
N LYS A 18 16.08 17.21 -10.13
CA LYS A 18 16.86 18.19 -10.90
C LYS A 18 17.81 19.04 -10.04
N LYS A 19 17.45 19.30 -8.78
CA LYS A 19 18.24 20.13 -7.85
C LYS A 19 19.39 19.38 -7.19
N ASN A 20 19.29 18.06 -7.07
CA ASN A 20 20.31 17.22 -6.46
C ASN A 20 20.95 16.40 -7.57
N GLU A 21 22.14 16.79 -8.03
CA GLU A 21 22.93 16.13 -9.10
C GLU A 21 23.24 14.66 -8.78
N SER A 22 22.23 13.82 -8.84
CA SER A 22 22.32 12.39 -8.65
C SER A 22 22.41 11.77 -10.04
N PHE A 23 23.46 10.99 -10.28
CA PHE A 23 23.82 10.31 -11.53
C PHE A 23 22.66 9.44 -12.10
N GLY A 24 21.64 10.07 -12.69
CA GLY A 24 20.47 9.42 -13.28
C GLY A 24 19.42 8.86 -12.30
N ALA A 25 19.62 8.93 -10.99
CA ALA A 25 18.67 8.43 -9.98
C ALA A 25 17.90 9.56 -9.29
N ILE A 26 16.58 9.42 -9.15
CA ILE A 26 15.69 10.44 -8.54
C ILE A 26 16.05 10.74 -7.08
N PHE A 27 16.49 9.72 -6.33
CA PHE A 27 16.85 9.84 -4.92
C PHE A 27 18.21 9.21 -4.65
N SER A 28 18.93 9.73 -3.66
CA SER A 28 20.11 9.09 -3.08
C SER A 28 19.71 7.99 -2.09
N SER A 29 20.70 7.19 -1.62
CA SER A 29 20.45 6.16 -0.61
C SER A 29 19.93 6.78 0.68
N CYS A 30 18.68 6.46 1.04
CA CYS A 30 18.01 6.99 2.22
C CYS A 30 17.90 5.99 3.38
N THR A 31 18.51 4.80 3.28
CA THR A 31 18.35 3.73 4.28
C THR A 31 18.83 4.16 5.67
N GLY A 32 19.97 4.87 5.75
CA GLY A 32 20.50 5.39 7.02
C GLY A 32 19.59 6.46 7.62
N ALA A 33 19.21 7.46 6.82
CA ALA A 33 18.29 8.51 7.24
C ALA A 33 16.93 7.96 7.69
N PHE A 34 16.42 6.92 7.02
CA PHE A 34 15.18 6.26 7.40
C PHE A 34 15.31 5.53 8.74
N LYS A 35 16.42 4.82 8.97
CA LYS A 35 16.70 4.19 10.27
C LYS A 35 16.71 5.22 11.40
N GLU A 36 17.43 6.32 11.22
CA GLU A 36 17.46 7.39 12.22
C GLU A 36 16.08 8.02 12.45
N ALA A 37 15.25 8.14 11.41
CA ALA A 37 13.89 8.65 11.56
C ALA A 37 13.02 7.71 12.41
N ILE A 38 13.14 6.40 12.22
CA ILE A 38 12.47 5.38 13.04
C ILE A 38 12.97 5.45 14.50
N ASP A 39 14.28 5.59 14.70
CA ASP A 39 14.89 5.70 16.04
C ASP A 39 14.40 6.98 16.75
N ARG A 40 14.36 8.13 16.06
CA ARG A 40 13.81 9.39 16.59
C ARG A 40 12.33 9.31 16.91
N ALA A 41 11.56 8.59 16.10
CA ALA A 41 10.13 8.35 16.32
C ALA A 41 9.87 7.35 17.45
N LYS A 42 10.91 6.69 17.99
CA LYS A 42 10.83 5.66 19.04
C LYS A 42 9.92 4.50 18.65
N ILE A 43 9.97 4.11 17.37
CA ILE A 43 9.19 2.98 16.85
C ILE A 43 10.05 1.72 16.94
N GLU A 44 9.61 0.75 17.73
CA GLU A 44 10.25 -0.57 17.81
C GLU A 44 9.77 -1.46 16.66
N LEU A 45 10.70 -2.04 15.90
CA LEU A 45 10.40 -2.93 14.78
C LEU A 45 11.08 -4.29 14.97
N PRO A 46 10.43 -5.40 14.59
CA PRO A 46 11.08 -6.69 14.54
C PRO A 46 12.30 -6.69 13.61
N ALA A 47 13.29 -7.54 13.91
CA ALA A 47 14.50 -7.65 13.11
C ALA A 47 14.17 -7.89 11.63
N GLY A 48 14.78 -7.10 10.74
CA GLY A 48 14.59 -7.20 9.29
C GLY A 48 13.35 -6.50 8.72
N GLN A 49 12.45 -5.96 9.55
CA GLN A 49 11.21 -5.33 9.08
C GLN A 49 11.38 -3.90 8.56
N LEU A 50 12.49 -3.22 8.87
CA LEU A 50 12.74 -1.83 8.46
C LEU A 50 12.51 -1.61 6.95
N LYS A 51 12.92 -2.56 6.10
CA LYS A 51 12.79 -2.44 4.63
C LYS A 51 11.35 -2.59 4.14
N HIS A 52 10.47 -3.17 4.94
CA HIS A 52 9.11 -3.55 4.55
C HIS A 52 8.03 -2.88 5.38
N VAL A 53 8.38 -2.21 6.48
CA VAL A 53 7.41 -1.61 7.40
C VAL A 53 6.44 -0.68 6.68
N LEU A 54 6.93 0.23 5.83
CA LEU A 54 6.06 1.15 5.08
C LEU A 54 5.13 0.43 4.11
N ARG A 55 5.62 -0.66 3.48
CA ARG A 55 4.80 -1.51 2.61
C ARG A 55 3.70 -2.22 3.40
N HIS A 56 4.02 -2.72 4.59
CA HIS A 56 3.06 -3.35 5.51
C HIS A 56 2.04 -2.33 6.00
N THR A 57 2.46 -1.12 6.34
CA THR A 57 1.57 -0.02 6.72
C THR A 57 0.59 0.31 5.60
N PHE A 58 1.07 0.52 4.37
CA PHE A 58 0.21 0.76 3.21
C PHE A 58 -0.81 -0.38 3.02
N ALA A 59 -0.35 -1.63 3.00
CA ALA A 59 -1.21 -2.79 2.78
C ALA A 59 -2.28 -2.94 3.87
N SER A 60 -1.91 -2.68 5.13
CA SER A 60 -2.82 -2.76 6.26
C SER A 60 -3.91 -1.69 6.16
N HIS A 61 -3.53 -0.43 5.97
CA HIS A 61 -4.49 0.67 5.82
C HIS A 61 -5.36 0.53 4.58
N PHE A 62 -4.81 0.03 3.47
CA PHE A 62 -5.59 -0.25 2.27
C PHE A 62 -6.72 -1.25 2.53
N MET A 63 -6.44 -2.34 3.26
CA MET A 63 -7.48 -3.32 3.60
C MET A 63 -8.46 -2.80 4.64
N ILE A 64 -7.99 -2.08 5.67
CA ILE A 64 -8.84 -1.43 6.69
C ILE A 64 -9.86 -0.50 6.03
N ASN A 65 -9.45 0.22 4.98
CA ASN A 65 -10.31 1.13 4.23
C ASN A 65 -11.26 0.43 3.23
N GLY A 66 -11.43 -0.89 3.32
CA GLY A 66 -12.32 -1.66 2.44
C GLY A 66 -11.73 -1.96 1.06
N GLY A 67 -10.41 -1.87 0.91
CA GLY A 67 -9.73 -2.18 -0.35
C GLY A 67 -9.90 -3.63 -0.79
N ASN A 68 -9.90 -3.85 -2.10
CA ASN A 68 -10.01 -5.19 -2.67
C ASN A 68 -8.68 -5.96 -2.60
N ILE A 69 -8.68 -7.17 -2.03
CA ILE A 69 -7.47 -7.99 -1.82
C ILE A 69 -6.74 -8.35 -3.12
N LEU A 70 -7.45 -8.53 -4.24
CA LEU A 70 -6.86 -8.80 -5.55
C LEU A 70 -6.19 -7.55 -6.13
N THR A 71 -6.77 -6.37 -5.89
CA THR A 71 -6.14 -5.10 -6.23
C THR A 71 -4.86 -4.92 -5.43
N LEU A 72 -4.90 -5.19 -4.12
CA LEU A 72 -3.71 -5.12 -3.27
C LEU A 72 -2.60 -6.06 -3.75
N GLN A 73 -2.94 -7.30 -4.15
CA GLN A 73 -1.97 -8.26 -4.70
C GLN A 73 -1.21 -7.65 -5.89
N LYS A 74 -1.93 -7.06 -6.85
CA LYS A 74 -1.34 -6.43 -8.02
C LYS A 74 -0.48 -5.23 -7.64
N VAL A 75 -0.96 -4.37 -6.73
CA VAL A 75 -0.23 -3.16 -6.28
C VAL A 75 1.08 -3.53 -5.60
N LEU A 76 1.09 -4.59 -4.79
CA LEU A 76 2.29 -5.08 -4.14
C LEU A 76 3.18 -5.93 -5.06
N GLY A 77 2.72 -6.27 -6.28
CA GLY A 77 3.43 -7.15 -7.20
C GLY A 77 3.61 -8.57 -6.64
N HIS A 78 2.68 -9.07 -5.83
CA HIS A 78 2.74 -10.44 -5.33
C HIS A 78 2.36 -11.43 -6.42
N GLN A 79 3.24 -12.40 -6.70
CA GLN A 79 2.97 -13.49 -7.63
C GLN A 79 1.85 -14.41 -7.12
N ASP A 80 1.87 -14.74 -5.83
CA ASP A 80 0.88 -15.61 -5.17
C ASP A 80 0.00 -14.80 -4.22
N LEU A 81 -1.32 -14.97 -4.36
CA LEU A 81 -2.34 -14.39 -3.49
C LEU A 81 -2.12 -14.79 -2.02
N LYS A 82 -1.61 -15.99 -1.75
CA LYS A 82 -1.30 -16.46 -0.38
C LYS A 82 -0.42 -15.49 0.40
N THR A 83 0.48 -14.77 -0.28
CA THR A 83 1.35 -13.76 0.35
C THR A 83 0.54 -12.54 0.77
N THR A 84 -0.43 -12.12 -0.05
CA THR A 84 -1.33 -10.99 0.23
C THR A 84 -2.38 -11.34 1.28
N MET A 85 -2.79 -12.62 1.38
CA MET A 85 -3.81 -13.06 2.35
C MET A 85 -3.46 -12.76 3.81
N ARG A 86 -2.20 -12.47 4.12
CA ARG A 86 -1.78 -11.98 5.44
C ARG A 86 -2.54 -10.72 5.89
N TYR A 87 -3.04 -9.90 4.96
CA TYR A 87 -3.80 -8.69 5.28
C TYR A 87 -5.32 -8.87 5.25
N ALA A 88 -5.83 -10.05 4.85
CA ALA A 88 -7.26 -10.25 4.62
C ALA A 88 -8.11 -10.04 5.89
N HIS A 89 -7.56 -10.39 7.06
CA HIS A 89 -8.20 -10.21 8.37
C HIS A 89 -8.44 -8.74 8.75
N LEU A 90 -7.79 -7.79 8.06
CA LEU A 90 -7.97 -6.36 8.28
C LEU A 90 -9.12 -5.77 7.47
N SER A 91 -9.68 -6.54 6.52
CA SER A 91 -10.86 -6.10 5.78
C SER A 91 -12.03 -5.92 6.74
N PRO A 92 -12.82 -4.84 6.60
CA PRO A 92 -14.12 -4.78 7.25
C PRO A 92 -14.99 -5.98 6.84
N GLU A 93 -15.92 -6.36 7.71
CA GLU A 93 -16.84 -7.47 7.48
C GLU A 93 -17.85 -7.08 6.40
N HIS A 94 -17.77 -7.73 5.23
CA HIS A 94 -18.63 -7.43 4.07
C HIS A 94 -19.78 -8.44 3.90
N LEU A 95 -20.24 -9.08 4.99
CA LEU A 95 -21.34 -10.06 4.89
C LEU A 95 -22.62 -9.44 4.29
N GLU A 96 -22.87 -8.15 4.54
CA GLU A 96 -24.00 -7.42 3.94
C GLU A 96 -23.87 -7.28 2.41
N ALA A 97 -22.64 -7.22 1.87
CA ALA A 97 -22.43 -7.18 0.42
C ALA A 97 -22.89 -8.48 -0.24
N ALA A 98 -22.74 -9.64 0.42
CA ALA A 98 -23.29 -10.90 -0.08
C ALA A 98 -24.82 -10.86 -0.13
N ARG A 99 -25.48 -10.21 0.83
CA ARG A 99 -26.93 -10.01 0.82
C ARG A 99 -27.38 -9.06 -0.28
N ILE A 100 -26.62 -8.01 -0.59
CA ILE A 100 -27.00 -7.04 -1.62
C ILE A 100 -26.68 -7.54 -3.04
N LEU A 101 -25.51 -8.17 -3.24
CA LEU A 101 -24.98 -8.56 -4.55
C LEU A 101 -25.33 -9.99 -4.96
N ASN A 102 -26.20 -10.69 -4.23
CA ASN A 102 -26.66 -12.01 -4.63
C ASN A 102 -27.54 -11.92 -5.90
N PRO A 103 -27.57 -12.95 -6.77
CA PRO A 103 -28.32 -12.90 -8.01
C PRO A 103 -29.85 -12.83 -7.83
N ILE A 104 -30.37 -13.18 -6.64
CA ILE A 104 -31.81 -13.16 -6.34
C ILE A 104 -32.30 -11.75 -6.01
N SER A 105 -31.45 -10.86 -5.47
CA SER A 105 -31.84 -9.47 -5.18
C SER A 105 -32.26 -8.71 -6.45
N ALA A 106 -31.68 -9.05 -7.60
CA ALA A 106 -32.04 -8.51 -8.91
C ALA A 106 -33.34 -9.12 -9.50
N LEU A 107 -33.85 -10.21 -8.91
CA LEU A 107 -35.04 -10.94 -9.38
C LEU A 107 -36.32 -10.51 -8.64
N THR A 108 -36.36 -9.33 -8.03
CA THR A 108 -37.61 -8.79 -7.46
C THR A 108 -38.56 -8.42 -8.60
N VAL A 109 -39.27 -9.44 -9.10
CA VAL A 109 -40.40 -9.34 -10.02
C VAL A 109 -41.57 -8.70 -9.26
N GLY A 110 -42.24 -7.74 -9.90
CA GLY A 110 -43.37 -6.98 -9.33
C GLY A 110 -44.62 -7.80 -9.06
#